data_AF-A0A3R9TMB3-F1
#
_entry.id   AF-A0A3R9TMB3-F1
#
_cell.length_a   1.000
_cell.length_b   1.000
_cell.length_c   1.000
_cell.angle_alpha   90.00
_cell.angle_beta   90.00
_cell.angle_gamma   90.00
#
_symmetry.space_group_name_H-M   'P 1'
#
loop_
_entity.id
_entity.type
_entity.pdbx_description
1 polymer ?
#
loop_
_entity_poly.entity_id
_entity_poly.type
_entity_poly.pdbx_seq_one_letter_code
_entity_poly.pdbx_strand_id
1 'polypeptide(L)'
;MNKSNRIQTAELDWESIDGIEVPISKQFGDVYFSKDNGLLETRHVFLNGNDLSERLANLQDFEYFSVGETGFGTGLNILALWQ
;
A
#
# COMPACT_ATOMS: atom_id res chain seq x y z
N MET A 1 3.19 33.13 8.30
CA MET A 1 4.07 32.03 7.86
C MET A 1 3.61 31.54 6.51
N ASN A 2 4.47 31.61 5.50
CA ASN A 2 4.16 31.26 4.11
C ASN A 2 4.10 29.72 4.01
N LYS A 3 2.90 29.12 3.97
CA LYS A 3 2.79 27.68 3.70
C LYS A 3 3.10 27.46 2.23
N SER A 4 4.21 26.78 1.95
CA SER A 4 4.56 26.34 0.59
C SER A 4 3.43 25.47 0.04
N ASN A 5 2.95 25.77 -1.17
CA ASN A 5 1.96 24.94 -1.90
C ASN A 5 2.55 23.63 -2.43
N ARG A 6 3.82 23.32 -2.12
CA ARG A 6 4.45 22.06 -2.51
C ARG A 6 4.08 20.97 -1.53
N ILE A 7 3.85 19.77 -2.06
CA ILE A 7 3.78 18.56 -1.25
C ILE A 7 5.09 18.40 -0.46
N GLN A 8 4.97 17.97 0.78
CA GLN A 8 6.10 17.71 1.66
C GLN A 8 6.27 16.20 1.81
N THR A 9 7.50 15.75 2.04
CA THR A 9 7.79 14.35 2.31
C THR A 9 7.13 13.91 3.61
N ALA A 10 6.69 12.66 3.68
CA ALA A 10 6.15 12.10 4.91
C ALA A 10 7.22 12.11 6.02
N GLU A 11 6.81 12.54 7.21
CA GLU A 11 7.63 12.40 8.41
C GLU A 11 7.32 11.07 9.08
N LEU A 12 8.34 10.22 9.23
CA LEU A 12 8.19 8.86 9.72
C LEU A 12 8.91 8.66 11.06
N ASP A 13 8.28 7.87 11.92
CA ASP A 13 8.97 7.09 12.97
C ASP A 13 8.97 5.62 12.57
N TRP A 14 9.76 4.82 13.30
CA TRP A 14 9.86 3.37 13.09
C TRP A 14 9.63 2.67 14.43
N GLU A 15 8.82 1.62 14.41
CA GLU A 15 8.57 0.75 15.57
C GLU A 15 9.03 -0.67 15.23
N SER A 16 9.80 -1.27 16.13
CA SER A 16 10.25 -2.66 15.99
C SER A 16 9.24 -3.60 16.62
N ILE A 17 8.67 -4.49 15.81
CA ILE A 17 7.59 -5.41 16.22
C ILE A 17 7.92 -6.80 15.69
N ASP A 18 8.09 -7.76 16.61
CA ASP A 18 8.54 -9.12 16.28
C ASP A 18 9.80 -9.17 15.39
N GLY A 19 10.68 -8.16 15.53
CA GLY A 19 11.91 -8.01 14.75
C GLY A 19 11.73 -7.37 13.38
N ILE A 20 10.54 -6.85 13.06
CA ILE A 20 10.23 -6.14 11.83
C ILE A 20 10.08 -4.65 12.14
N GLU A 21 10.76 -3.81 11.36
CA GLU A 21 10.61 -2.35 11.44
C GLU A 21 9.38 -1.90 10.65
N VAL A 22 8.40 -1.33 11.34
CA VAL A 22 7.14 -0.83 10.77
C VAL A 22 7.15 0.70 10.77
N PRO A 23 6.92 1.36 9.63
CA PRO A 23 6.86 2.82 9.57
C PRO A 23 5.54 3.35 10.14
N ILE A 24 5.65 4.40 10.95
CA ILE A 24 4.53 5.15 11.54
C ILE A 24 4.53 6.55 10.96
N SER A 25 3.37 7.05 10.53
CA SER A 25 3.23 8.45 10.13
C SER A 25 3.19 9.35 11.36
N LYS A 26 4.13 10.30 11.50
CA LYS A 26 4.06 11.31 12.57
C LYS A 26 2.84 12.21 12.48
N GLN A 27 2.35 12.42 11.26
CA GLN A 27 1.24 13.34 10.98
C GLN A 27 -0.10 12.73 11.35
N PHE A 28 -0.27 11.42 11.13
CA PHE A 28 -1.52 10.70 11.39
C PHE A 28 -1.49 9.83 12.65
N GLY A 29 -0.30 9.59 13.21
CA GLY A 29 -0.11 8.80 14.43
C GLY A 29 -0.39 7.31 14.26
N ASP A 30 -0.37 6.80 13.02
CA ASP A 30 -0.78 5.43 12.69
C ASP A 30 0.27 4.71 11.82
N VAL A 31 0.24 3.38 11.85
CA VAL A 31 1.12 2.51 11.05
C VAL A 31 0.67 2.47 9.58
N TYR A 32 1.63 2.31 8.66
CA TYR A 32 1.30 2.17 7.23
C TYR A 32 0.78 0.78 6.84
N PHE A 33 1.07 -0.26 7.61
CA PHE A 33 0.58 -1.61 7.38
C PHE A 33 0.53 -2.39 8.71
N SER A 34 -0.29 -3.44 8.75
CA SER A 34 -0.46 -4.26 9.95
C SER A 34 0.84 -4.95 10.39
N LYS A 35 0.93 -5.08 11.71
CA LYS A 35 2.09 -5.52 12.49
C LYS A 35 2.34 -7.03 12.36
N ASP A 36 1.28 -7.82 12.20
CA ASP A 36 1.38 -9.29 12.22
C ASP A 36 1.77 -9.86 10.85
N ASN A 37 1.19 -9.33 9.75
CA ASN A 37 1.56 -9.71 8.38
C ASN A 37 0.97 -8.77 7.28
N GLY A 38 1.48 -7.55 7.17
CA GLY A 38 0.96 -6.56 6.21
C GLY A 38 0.80 -7.06 4.77
N LEU A 39 1.71 -7.90 4.26
CA LEU A 39 1.61 -8.45 2.91
C LEU A 39 0.43 -9.43 2.76
N LEU A 40 0.21 -10.32 3.73
CA LEU A 40 -0.93 -11.24 3.68
C LEU A 40 -2.26 -10.49 3.77
N GLU A 41 -2.34 -9.48 4.63
CA GLU A 41 -3.52 -8.62 4.73
C GLU A 41 -3.78 -7.89 3.41
N THR A 42 -2.76 -7.26 2.82
CA THR A 42 -2.87 -6.63 1.51
C THR A 42 -3.41 -7.59 0.44
N ARG A 43 -2.87 -8.82 0.40
CA ARG A 43 -3.36 -9.85 -0.54
C ARG A 43 -4.81 -10.23 -0.27
N HIS A 44 -5.19 -10.38 0.99
CA HIS A 44 -6.54 -10.76 1.35
C HIS A 44 -7.55 -9.65 1.06
N VAL A 45 -7.27 -8.43 1.49
CA VAL A 45 -8.20 -7.30 1.44
C VAL A 45 -8.25 -6.68 0.04
N PHE A 46 -7.09 -6.42 -0.58
CA PHE A 46 -7.06 -5.68 -1.85
C PHE A 46 -7.05 -6.59 -3.07
N LEU A 47 -6.20 -7.63 -3.11
CA LEU A 47 -6.11 -8.52 -4.27
C LEU A 47 -7.31 -9.46 -4.34
N ASN A 48 -7.50 -10.28 -3.31
CA ASN A 48 -8.61 -11.22 -3.26
C ASN A 48 -9.96 -10.50 -3.13
N GLY A 49 -10.02 -9.42 -2.34
CA GLY A 49 -11.26 -8.64 -2.22
C GLY A 49 -11.72 -7.95 -3.51
N ASN A 50 -10.86 -7.84 -4.54
CA ASN A 50 -11.24 -7.35 -5.87
C ASN A 50 -11.15 -8.42 -6.96
N ASP A 51 -10.98 -9.69 -6.58
CA ASP A 51 -10.79 -10.84 -7.47
C ASP A 51 -9.68 -10.61 -8.52
N LEU A 52 -8.61 -9.90 -8.14
CA LEU A 52 -7.62 -9.42 -9.10
C LEU A 52 -6.90 -10.56 -9.79
N SER A 53 -6.56 -11.64 -9.08
CA SER A 53 -5.88 -12.79 -9.67
C SER A 53 -6.69 -13.42 -10.79
N GLU A 54 -8.01 -13.58 -10.60
CA GLU A 54 -8.89 -14.14 -11.63
C GLU A 54 -9.10 -13.16 -12.79
N ARG A 55 -9.37 -11.88 -12.48
CA ARG A 55 -9.64 -10.87 -13.52
C ARG A 55 -8.41 -10.60 -14.39
N LEU A 56 -7.21 -10.59 -13.81
CA LEU A 56 -5.96 -10.46 -14.55
C LEU A 56 -5.66 -11.69 -15.41
N ALA A 57 -5.89 -12.90 -14.88
CA ALA A 57 -5.68 -14.14 -15.63
C ALA A 57 -6.62 -14.30 -16.84
N ASN A 58 -7.79 -13.65 -16.78
CA ASN A 58 -8.81 -13.71 -17.83
C ASN A 58 -8.69 -12.58 -18.88
N LEU A 59 -7.68 -11.71 -18.80
CA LEU A 59 -7.46 -10.67 -19.82
C LEU A 59 -7.18 -11.31 -21.18
N GLN A 60 -7.87 -10.81 -22.20
CA GLN A 60 -7.66 -11.21 -23.58
C GLN A 60 -6.52 -10.39 -24.22
N ASP A 61 -6.08 -10.84 -25.39
CA ASP A 61 -5.05 -10.12 -26.15
C ASP A 61 -5.46 -8.65 -26.36
N PHE A 62 -4.51 -7.75 -26.09
CA PHE A 62 -4.66 -6.29 -26.20
C PHE A 62 -5.62 -5.61 -25.21
N GLU A 63 -6.10 -6.33 -24.19
CA GLU A 63 -6.84 -5.72 -23.08
C GLU A 63 -5.90 -5.11 -22.03
N TYR A 64 -6.40 -4.09 -21.32
CA TYR A 64 -5.70 -3.42 -20.23
C TYR A 64 -6.50 -3.52 -18.95
N PHE A 65 -5.79 -3.70 -17.84
CA PHE A 65 -6.36 -3.62 -16.51
C PHE A 65 -5.78 -2.42 -15.76
N SER A 66 -6.65 -1.54 -15.26
CA SER A 66 -6.26 -0.31 -14.58
C SER A 66 -6.73 -0.34 -13.13
N VAL A 67 -5.81 -0.06 -12.21
CA VAL A 67 -6.10 0.08 -10.78
C VAL A 67 -5.85 1.53 -10.36
N GLY A 68 -6.83 2.12 -9.67
CA GLY A 68 -6.68 3.41 -9.01
C GLY A 68 -6.55 3.20 -7.50
N GLU A 69 -5.50 3.77 -6.90
CA GLU A 69 -5.24 3.70 -5.47
C GLU A 69 -5.34 5.09 -4.83
N THR A 70 -6.11 5.20 -3.74
CA THR A 70 -6.18 6.42 -2.92
C THR A 70 -5.22 6.31 -1.75
N GLY A 71 -4.03 6.91 -1.91
CA GLY A 71 -2.96 6.90 -0.90
C GLY A 71 -1.94 5.81 -1.16
N PHE A 72 -0.83 6.17 -1.81
CA PHE A 72 0.23 5.22 -2.19
C PHE A 72 1.03 4.69 -0.99
N GLY A 73 1.22 5.52 0.03
CA GLY A 73 1.93 5.15 1.26
C GLY A 73 3.32 4.55 1.01
N THR A 74 3.56 3.34 1.52
CA THR A 74 4.81 2.58 1.32
C THR A 74 4.85 1.85 -0.02
N GLY A 75 3.77 1.87 -0.81
CA GLY A 75 3.63 1.16 -2.08
C GLY A 75 3.31 -0.33 -1.94
N LEU A 76 3.00 -0.81 -0.71
CA LEU A 76 2.81 -2.24 -0.43
C LEU A 76 1.76 -2.90 -1.33
N ASN A 77 0.61 -2.25 -1.55
CA ASN A 77 -0.46 -2.80 -2.39
C ASN A 77 -0.05 -2.95 -3.86
N ILE A 78 0.61 -1.95 -4.42
CA ILE A 78 1.06 -1.98 -5.81
C ILE A 78 2.17 -3.00 -6.01
N LEU A 79 3.12 -3.10 -5.07
CA LEU A 79 4.16 -4.12 -5.12
C LEU A 79 3.59 -5.54 -4.97
N ALA A 80 2.59 -5.72 -4.10
CA ALA A 80 1.89 -6.99 -3.96
C ALA A 80 1.09 -7.37 -5.22
N LEU A 81 0.50 -6.38 -5.92
CA LEU A 81 -0.20 -6.58 -7.18
C LEU A 81 0.75 -6.97 -8.33
N TRP A 82 1.98 -6.43 -8.35
CA TRP A 82 2.96 -6.72 -9.41
C TRP A 82 3.60 -8.12 -9.26
N GLN A 83 3.69 -8.64 -8.04
CA GLN A 83 4.33 -9.92 -7.76
C GLN A 83 3.64 -11.12 -8.42
#